data_AF-A0AAJ6BB65-F1
#
_entry.id   AF-A0AAJ6BB65-F1
#
_cell.length_a   1.000
_cell.length_b   1.000
_cell.length_c   1.000
_cell.angle_alpha   90.00
_cell.angle_beta   90.00
_cell.angle_gamma   90.00
#
_symmetry.space_group_name_H-M   'P 1'
#
loop_
_entity.id
_entity.type
_entity.pdbx_description
1 polymer ?
#
loop_
_entity_poly.entity_id
_entity_poly.type
_entity_poly.pdbx_seq_one_letter_code
_entity_poly.pdbx_strand_id
1 'polypeptide(L)'
;MKRPVFAASLLAAGLAWTCLTAAQEAFPTPDKAVESFVAALGTEKADEARLAQLLGDDWRTYIPRGGVQRSDVDTFLAQYRAQHSIDMAGEGKAILAVGGEHWTLPIPLTKSSHGWRFDLKAGSAEIRARRIGRDELAAMQALLAYHDAQMDYASQDRNGNGALEYAQKIFSEPGKHDGLYWDDDGDGQVSPLGPLFGQDVVGDDWYGYHFRILDAQGPSAPGGAYSYLIGNQMSRGFAMVAWPARYDDTGVMSFMISHDGQVFEKDLGPHGERLAKEIKRFDPDDSWKVVDVAAGD
;
A
#
# COMPACT_ATOMS: atom_id res chain seq x y z
N MET A 1 -51.21 -35.15 -67.53
CA MET A 1 -50.14 -36.17 -67.57
C MET A 1 -48.94 -35.66 -66.80
N LYS A 2 -48.56 -36.41 -65.74
CA LYS A 2 -47.22 -36.70 -65.20
C LYS A 2 -46.11 -35.60 -65.16
N ARG A 3 -45.69 -35.31 -63.90
CA ARG A 3 -44.48 -34.65 -63.31
C ARG A 3 -43.12 -35.07 -63.96
N PRO A 4 -41.89 -34.54 -63.64
CA PRO A 4 -41.41 -33.91 -62.36
C PRO A 4 -40.33 -32.77 -62.43
N VAL A 5 -40.23 -31.91 -61.40
CA VAL A 5 -39.15 -31.73 -60.36
C VAL A 5 -37.79 -31.22 -60.87
N PHE A 6 -37.32 -30.09 -60.32
CA PHE A 6 -35.99 -29.98 -59.68
C PHE A 6 -36.03 -28.94 -58.55
N ALA A 7 -35.66 -29.40 -57.36
CA ALA A 7 -35.41 -28.62 -56.17
C ALA A 7 -34.01 -27.99 -56.24
N ALA A 8 -33.86 -26.78 -55.71
CA ALA A 8 -32.56 -26.21 -55.39
C ALA A 8 -32.58 -25.82 -53.90
N SER A 9 -31.83 -26.59 -53.12
CA SER A 9 -31.71 -26.48 -51.67
C SER A 9 -30.75 -25.36 -51.26
N LEU A 10 -31.07 -24.75 -50.12
CA LEU A 10 -30.25 -23.85 -49.31
C LEU A 10 -28.90 -24.45 -48.90
N LEU A 11 -27.87 -23.59 -48.82
CA LEU A 11 -26.76 -23.71 -47.86
C LEU A 11 -26.16 -22.31 -47.62
N ALA A 12 -26.65 -21.63 -46.59
CA ALA A 12 -25.97 -20.49 -45.98
C ALA A 12 -25.45 -20.94 -44.61
N ALA A 13 -24.16 -21.28 -44.55
CA ALA A 13 -23.46 -21.58 -43.32
C ALA A 13 -23.20 -20.26 -42.57
N GLY A 14 -24.08 -19.92 -41.64
CA GLY A 14 -23.84 -18.86 -40.66
C GLY A 14 -22.96 -19.39 -39.53
N LEU A 15 -21.65 -19.18 -39.63
CA LEU A 15 -20.74 -19.26 -38.49
C LEU A 15 -21.04 -18.08 -37.55
N ALA A 16 -21.98 -18.30 -36.63
CA ALA A 16 -22.11 -17.42 -35.47
C ALA A 16 -20.93 -17.71 -34.53
N TRP A 17 -19.87 -16.92 -34.63
CA TRP A 17 -18.94 -16.76 -33.51
C TRP A 17 -19.71 -16.11 -32.38
N THR A 18 -20.17 -16.93 -31.43
CA THR A 18 -20.56 -16.44 -30.12
C THR A 18 -19.31 -15.89 -29.45
N CYS A 19 -19.17 -14.57 -29.39
CA CYS A 19 -18.41 -13.94 -28.32
C CYS A 19 -19.07 -14.36 -27.01
N LEU A 20 -18.57 -15.42 -26.38
CA LEU A 20 -18.78 -15.66 -24.97
C LEU A 20 -17.94 -14.63 -24.24
N THR A 21 -18.48 -13.42 -24.08
CA THR A 21 -18.14 -12.63 -22.91
C THR A 21 -18.60 -13.46 -21.73
N ALA A 22 -17.66 -14.07 -21.01
CA ALA A 22 -17.97 -14.80 -19.79
C ALA A 22 -18.52 -13.79 -18.79
N ALA A 23 -19.85 -13.73 -18.66
CA ALA A 23 -20.49 -12.87 -17.68
C ALA A 23 -20.04 -13.33 -16.28
N GLN A 24 -19.72 -12.36 -15.41
CA GLN A 24 -19.41 -12.62 -14.01
C GLN A 24 -20.47 -13.53 -13.39
N GLU A 25 -20.04 -14.56 -12.68
CA GLU A 25 -20.95 -15.59 -12.19
C GLU A 25 -21.91 -15.05 -11.12
N ALA A 26 -23.17 -15.47 -11.23
CA ALA A 26 -24.23 -15.12 -10.30
C ALA A 26 -24.69 -16.36 -9.52
N PHE A 27 -24.99 -16.16 -8.24
CA PHE A 27 -25.30 -17.19 -7.28
C PHE A 27 -26.73 -17.05 -6.73
N PRO A 28 -27.38 -18.16 -6.35
CA PRO A 28 -28.72 -18.11 -5.74
C PRO A 28 -28.74 -17.36 -4.40
N THR A 29 -27.66 -17.46 -3.61
CA THR A 29 -27.53 -16.83 -2.29
C THR A 29 -26.15 -16.19 -2.12
N PRO A 30 -26.02 -15.19 -1.22
CA PRO A 30 -24.72 -14.64 -0.85
C PRO A 30 -23.75 -15.71 -0.34
N ASP A 31 -24.24 -16.68 0.45
CA ASP A 31 -23.45 -17.78 0.99
C ASP A 31 -22.75 -18.58 -0.10
N LYS A 32 -23.45 -18.92 -1.19
CA LYS A 32 -22.85 -19.68 -2.31
C LYS A 32 -21.79 -18.89 -3.08
N ALA A 33 -21.96 -17.58 -3.17
CA ALA A 33 -20.93 -16.71 -3.74
C ALA A 33 -19.68 -16.66 -2.83
N VAL A 34 -19.87 -16.48 -1.52
CA VAL A 34 -18.79 -16.45 -0.53
C VAL A 34 -18.05 -17.78 -0.45
N GLU A 35 -18.76 -18.91 -0.37
CA GLU A 35 -18.18 -20.25 -0.40
C GLU A 35 -17.29 -20.44 -1.66
N SER A 36 -17.79 -20.00 -2.82
CA SER A 36 -17.03 -20.08 -4.08
C SER A 36 -15.79 -19.20 -4.09
N PHE A 37 -15.88 -18.00 -3.51
CA PHE A 37 -14.74 -17.08 -3.36
C PHE A 37 -13.67 -17.65 -2.44
N VAL A 38 -14.06 -18.14 -1.26
CA VAL A 38 -13.14 -18.76 -0.30
C VAL A 38 -12.46 -19.99 -0.90
N ALA A 39 -13.21 -20.83 -1.64
CA ALA A 39 -12.62 -21.96 -2.36
C ALA A 39 -11.60 -21.51 -3.42
N ALA A 40 -11.89 -20.43 -4.15
CA ALA A 40 -11.01 -19.89 -5.19
C ALA A 40 -9.69 -19.31 -4.64
N LEU A 41 -9.65 -18.86 -3.38
CA LEU A 41 -8.42 -18.40 -2.74
C LEU A 41 -7.41 -19.54 -2.49
N GLY A 42 -7.89 -20.79 -2.39
CA GLY A 42 -7.07 -21.98 -2.19
C GLY A 42 -6.26 -22.01 -0.88
N THR A 43 -5.56 -23.10 -0.61
CA THR A 43 -4.71 -23.27 0.59
C THR A 43 -3.23 -23.02 0.33
N GLU A 44 -2.78 -23.09 -0.92
CA GLU A 44 -1.39 -22.84 -1.32
C GLU A 44 -1.30 -21.65 -2.27
N LYS A 45 -2.17 -21.63 -3.29
CA LYS A 45 -2.28 -20.56 -4.28
C LYS A 45 -3.73 -20.37 -4.70
N ALA A 46 -4.05 -19.18 -5.17
CA ALA A 46 -5.37 -18.88 -5.71
C ALA A 46 -5.59 -19.52 -7.09
N ASP A 47 -6.84 -19.90 -7.36
CA ASP A 47 -7.32 -20.22 -8.70
C ASP A 47 -7.68 -18.91 -9.42
N GLU A 48 -6.72 -18.44 -10.21
CA GLU A 48 -6.80 -17.16 -10.90
C GLU A 48 -7.92 -17.08 -11.94
N ALA A 49 -8.22 -18.21 -12.59
CA ALA A 49 -9.31 -18.29 -13.56
C ALA A 49 -10.66 -18.24 -12.85
N ARG A 50 -10.77 -18.92 -11.71
CA ARG A 50 -11.98 -18.86 -10.88
C ARG A 50 -12.21 -17.48 -10.28
N LEU A 51 -11.17 -16.83 -9.78
CA LEU A 51 -11.27 -15.45 -9.26
C LEU A 51 -11.71 -14.47 -10.36
N ALA A 52 -11.24 -14.61 -11.60
CA ALA A 52 -11.71 -13.79 -12.71
C ALA A 52 -13.21 -13.98 -12.98
N GLN A 53 -13.72 -15.22 -12.94
CA GLN A 53 -15.15 -15.50 -13.08
C GLN A 53 -16.00 -14.90 -11.95
N LEU A 54 -15.46 -14.88 -10.73
CA LEU A 54 -16.16 -14.40 -9.53
C LEU A 54 -16.13 -12.88 -9.38
N LEU A 55 -15.00 -12.24 -9.70
CA LEU A 55 -14.76 -10.81 -9.46
C LEU A 55 -14.86 -9.94 -10.72
N GLY A 56 -14.91 -10.57 -11.91
CA GLY A 56 -14.86 -9.91 -13.22
C GLY A 56 -13.45 -9.92 -13.82
N ASP A 57 -13.35 -9.88 -15.15
CA ASP A 57 -12.07 -10.02 -15.87
C ASP A 57 -11.04 -8.91 -15.54
N ASP A 58 -11.52 -7.72 -15.14
CA ASP A 58 -10.69 -6.55 -14.81
C ASP A 58 -10.31 -6.47 -13.33
N TRP A 59 -10.54 -7.53 -12.53
CA TRP A 59 -10.39 -7.46 -11.08
C TRP A 59 -8.99 -7.08 -10.58
N ARG A 60 -7.96 -7.42 -11.37
CA ARG A 60 -6.55 -7.05 -11.11
C ARG A 60 -6.28 -5.55 -11.20
N THR A 61 -7.19 -4.77 -11.76
CA THR A 61 -7.11 -3.30 -11.77
C THR A 61 -7.31 -2.74 -10.36
N TYR A 62 -8.03 -3.47 -9.49
CA TYR A 62 -8.40 -3.00 -8.15
C TYR A 62 -7.57 -3.66 -7.04
N ILE A 63 -7.10 -4.89 -7.26
CA ILE A 63 -6.26 -5.64 -6.32
C ILE A 63 -4.85 -5.80 -6.94
N PRO A 64 -3.85 -5.02 -6.46
CA PRO A 64 -2.49 -5.08 -6.99
C PRO A 64 -1.82 -6.42 -6.69
N ARG A 65 -1.06 -6.96 -7.65
CA ARG A 65 -0.37 -8.26 -7.51
C ARG A 65 0.70 -8.31 -6.42
N GLY A 66 1.26 -7.16 -6.04
CA GLY A 66 2.28 -7.06 -4.97
C GLY A 66 1.76 -6.59 -3.62
N GLY A 67 0.46 -6.27 -3.50
CA GLY A 67 -0.10 -5.65 -2.29
C GLY A 67 -0.79 -6.62 -1.33
N VAL A 68 -0.90 -7.90 -1.71
CA VAL A 68 -1.52 -8.96 -0.90
C VAL A 68 -0.52 -10.12 -0.83
N GLN A 69 0.05 -10.34 0.34
CA GLN A 69 0.94 -11.47 0.56
C GLN A 69 0.13 -12.75 0.80
N ARG A 70 0.75 -13.92 0.59
CA ARG A 70 0.08 -15.19 0.85
C ARG A 70 -0.34 -15.31 2.32
N SER A 71 0.48 -14.81 3.23
CA SER A 71 0.20 -14.72 4.68
C SER A 71 -1.07 -13.93 4.99
N ASP A 72 -1.37 -12.85 4.26
CA ASP A 72 -2.61 -12.07 4.43
C ASP A 72 -3.84 -12.90 4.06
N VAL A 73 -3.75 -13.64 2.95
CA VAL A 73 -4.81 -14.56 2.49
C VAL A 73 -5.02 -15.68 3.51
N ASP A 74 -3.93 -16.27 4.01
CA ASP A 74 -4.01 -17.34 5.00
C ASP A 74 -4.62 -16.86 6.32
N THR A 75 -4.30 -15.63 6.74
CA THR A 75 -4.91 -14.97 7.90
C THR A 75 -6.41 -14.77 7.71
N PHE A 76 -6.82 -14.22 6.55
CA PHE A 76 -8.24 -14.09 6.20
C PHE A 76 -8.97 -15.44 6.23
N LEU A 77 -8.39 -16.48 5.62
CA LEU A 77 -8.97 -17.81 5.58
C LEU A 77 -9.06 -18.45 6.98
N ALA A 78 -8.09 -18.20 7.85
CA ALA A 78 -8.12 -18.63 9.25
C ALA A 78 -9.25 -17.93 10.02
N GLN A 79 -9.38 -16.61 9.88
CA GLN A 79 -10.48 -15.85 10.48
C GLN A 79 -11.84 -16.31 9.97
N TYR A 80 -11.99 -16.50 8.66
CA TYR A 80 -13.23 -17.01 8.05
C TYR A 80 -13.66 -18.36 8.63
N ARG A 81 -12.71 -19.29 8.79
CA ARG A 81 -12.97 -20.61 9.37
C ARG A 81 -13.30 -20.55 10.86
N ALA A 82 -12.67 -19.63 11.59
CA ALA A 82 -12.94 -19.44 13.01
C ALA A 82 -14.34 -18.87 13.24
N GLN A 83 -14.70 -17.83 12.49
CA GLN A 83 -16.01 -17.17 12.55
C GLN A 83 -16.25 -16.36 11.26
N HIS A 84 -17.46 -16.44 10.70
CA HIS A 84 -17.89 -15.52 9.65
C HIS A 84 -19.39 -15.26 9.72
N SER A 85 -19.81 -14.11 9.21
CA SER A 85 -21.20 -13.76 8.97
C SER A 85 -21.35 -13.07 7.61
N ILE A 86 -22.55 -13.13 7.05
CA ILE A 86 -22.91 -12.35 5.88
C ILE A 86 -23.98 -11.35 6.30
N ASP A 87 -23.58 -10.09 6.39
CA ASP A 87 -24.41 -9.01 6.91
C ASP A 87 -25.17 -8.36 5.75
N MET A 88 -26.49 -8.32 5.87
CA MET A 88 -27.38 -7.73 4.87
C MET A 88 -27.39 -6.20 5.03
N ALA A 89 -26.50 -5.53 4.31
CA ALA A 89 -26.26 -4.09 4.37
C ALA A 89 -27.26 -3.26 3.52
N GLY A 90 -28.55 -3.59 3.60
CA GLY A 90 -29.64 -2.97 2.84
C GLY A 90 -30.23 -3.85 1.75
N GLU A 91 -31.17 -3.30 0.97
CA GLU A 91 -31.87 -4.07 -0.05
C GLU A 91 -30.92 -4.49 -1.18
N GLY A 92 -30.74 -5.81 -1.33
CA GLY A 92 -29.90 -6.38 -2.39
C GLY A 92 -28.40 -6.14 -2.21
N LYS A 93 -27.92 -5.81 -1.01
CA LYS A 93 -26.49 -5.67 -0.69
C LYS A 93 -26.14 -6.56 0.50
N ALA A 94 -25.02 -7.28 0.39
CA ALA A 94 -24.48 -8.10 1.47
C ALA A 94 -22.96 -7.90 1.61
N ILE A 95 -22.44 -8.07 2.82
CA ILE A 95 -21.01 -7.90 3.14
C ILE A 95 -20.56 -9.12 3.94
N LEU A 96 -19.42 -9.69 3.58
CA LEU A 96 -18.79 -10.76 4.36
C LEU A 96 -18.01 -10.14 5.52
N ALA A 97 -18.27 -10.58 6.74
CA ALA A 97 -17.47 -10.29 7.92
C ALA A 97 -16.79 -11.58 8.43
N VAL A 98 -15.54 -11.49 8.89
CA VAL A 98 -14.76 -12.64 9.39
C VAL A 98 -14.07 -12.33 10.71
N GLY A 99 -13.81 -13.38 11.51
CA GLY A 99 -13.12 -13.30 12.79
C GLY A 99 -13.96 -12.66 13.91
N GLY A 100 -13.40 -12.65 15.12
CA GLY A 100 -14.04 -12.07 16.30
C GLY A 100 -14.15 -10.54 16.28
N GLU A 101 -13.25 -9.88 15.55
CA GLU A 101 -13.26 -8.42 15.33
C GLU A 101 -14.19 -7.99 14.18
N HIS A 102 -14.92 -8.94 13.57
CA HIS A 102 -15.85 -8.68 12.46
C HIS A 102 -15.23 -7.88 11.30
N TRP A 103 -14.00 -8.21 10.92
CA TRP A 103 -13.36 -7.58 9.77
C TRP A 103 -14.18 -7.80 8.51
N THR A 104 -14.55 -6.71 7.82
CA THR A 104 -15.41 -6.78 6.62
C THR A 104 -14.59 -6.84 5.35
N LEU A 105 -14.95 -7.75 4.44
CA LEU A 105 -14.39 -7.80 3.09
C LEU A 105 -14.81 -6.53 2.33
N PRO A 106 -13.87 -5.73 1.78
CA PRO A 106 -14.19 -4.46 1.11
C PRO A 106 -14.84 -4.65 -0.28
N ILE A 107 -15.22 -5.88 -0.64
CA ILE A 107 -15.89 -6.22 -1.89
C ILE A 107 -17.31 -6.69 -1.53
N PRO A 108 -18.33 -5.83 -1.66
CA PRO A 108 -19.69 -6.22 -1.34
C PRO A 108 -20.25 -7.21 -2.36
N LEU A 109 -21.30 -7.92 -1.97
CA LEU A 109 -22.17 -8.64 -2.89
C LEU A 109 -23.40 -7.81 -3.22
N THR A 110 -23.82 -7.84 -4.49
CA THR A 110 -25.05 -7.18 -4.96
C THR A 110 -25.99 -8.18 -5.62
N LYS A 111 -27.29 -8.00 -5.38
CA LYS A 111 -28.36 -8.81 -5.98
C LYS A 111 -28.79 -8.22 -7.31
N SER A 112 -28.84 -9.05 -8.34
CA SER A 112 -29.33 -8.72 -9.68
C SER A 112 -30.49 -9.65 -10.08
N SER A 113 -31.05 -9.45 -11.28
CA SER A 113 -32.05 -10.37 -11.86
C SER A 113 -31.51 -11.79 -12.08
N HIS A 114 -30.19 -11.96 -12.18
CA HIS A 114 -29.54 -13.26 -12.40
C HIS A 114 -29.06 -13.92 -11.09
N GLY A 115 -29.19 -13.24 -9.95
CA GLY A 115 -28.68 -13.70 -8.64
C GLY A 115 -27.69 -12.73 -8.01
N TRP A 116 -27.00 -13.21 -6.97
CA TRP A 116 -25.98 -12.50 -6.21
C TRP A 116 -24.61 -12.61 -6.86
N ARG A 117 -23.84 -11.52 -6.90
CA ARG A 117 -22.46 -11.51 -7.41
C ARG A 117 -21.62 -10.53 -6.61
N PHE A 118 -20.30 -10.67 -6.63
CA PHE A 118 -19.41 -9.64 -6.08
C PHE A 118 -19.47 -8.37 -6.92
N ASP A 119 -19.38 -7.20 -6.27
CA ASP A 119 -19.36 -5.92 -6.95
C ASP A 119 -18.08 -5.17 -6.62
N LEU A 120 -17.02 -5.51 -7.36
CA LEU A 120 -15.71 -4.92 -7.18
C LEU A 120 -15.68 -3.42 -7.49
N LYS A 121 -16.48 -2.98 -8.45
CA LYS A 121 -16.64 -1.56 -8.76
C LYS A 121 -17.23 -0.80 -7.57
N ALA A 122 -18.25 -1.35 -6.92
CA ALA A 122 -18.82 -0.78 -5.70
C ALA A 122 -17.85 -0.81 -4.51
N GLY A 123 -16.95 -1.80 -4.46
CA GLY A 123 -15.91 -1.91 -3.43
C GLY A 123 -14.64 -1.07 -3.67
N SER A 124 -14.43 -0.58 -4.90
CA SER A 124 -13.17 0.05 -5.31
C SER A 124 -12.75 1.25 -4.47
N ALA A 125 -13.69 2.10 -4.07
CA ALA A 125 -13.43 3.25 -3.21
C ALA A 125 -12.96 2.83 -1.81
N GLU A 126 -13.58 1.80 -1.23
CA GLU A 126 -13.21 1.26 0.07
C GLU A 126 -11.83 0.58 0.04
N ILE A 127 -11.54 -0.20 -1.02
CA ILE A 127 -10.22 -0.83 -1.21
C ILE A 127 -9.13 0.23 -1.27
N ARG A 128 -9.36 1.31 -2.02
CA ARG A 128 -8.44 2.44 -2.11
C ARG A 128 -8.27 3.13 -0.75
N ALA A 129 -9.36 3.45 -0.07
CA ALA A 129 -9.32 4.12 1.23
C ALA A 129 -8.53 3.31 2.28
N ARG A 130 -8.74 1.99 2.35
CA ARG A 130 -7.98 1.11 3.25
C ARG A 130 -6.50 1.02 2.88
N ARG A 131 -6.17 0.98 1.58
CA ARG A 131 -4.78 1.05 1.11
C ARG A 131 -4.13 2.35 1.55
N ILE A 132 -4.75 3.49 1.25
CA ILE A 132 -4.27 4.82 1.65
C ILE A 132 -4.00 4.87 3.15
N GLY A 133 -4.96 4.46 3.99
CA GLY A 133 -4.79 4.52 5.44
C GLY A 133 -3.64 3.64 5.96
N ARG A 134 -3.47 2.44 5.40
CA ARG A 134 -2.35 1.55 5.76
C ARG A 134 -1.01 2.11 5.31
N ASP A 135 -0.94 2.59 4.08
CA ASP A 135 0.27 3.11 3.45
C ASP A 135 0.72 4.41 4.17
N GLU A 136 -0.22 5.29 4.55
CA GLU A 136 0.02 6.48 5.38
C GLU A 136 0.52 6.14 6.78
N LEU A 137 -0.09 5.15 7.45
CA LEU A 137 0.38 4.67 8.75
C LEU A 137 1.80 4.11 8.67
N ALA A 138 2.09 3.31 7.65
CA ALA A 138 3.42 2.75 7.42
C ALA A 138 4.45 3.86 7.14
N ALA A 139 4.07 4.90 6.39
CA ALA A 139 4.95 6.04 6.14
C ALA A 139 5.29 6.80 7.44
N MET A 140 4.32 7.01 8.32
CA MET A 140 4.56 7.63 9.63
C MET A 140 5.47 6.76 10.51
N GLN A 141 5.23 5.45 10.56
CA GLN A 141 6.08 4.51 11.28
C GLN A 141 7.52 4.50 10.73
N ALA A 142 7.69 4.58 9.41
CA ALA A 142 9.00 4.69 8.77
C ALA A 142 9.72 5.99 9.14
N LEU A 143 9.01 7.12 9.26
CA LEU A 143 9.59 8.38 9.72
C LEU A 143 10.06 8.31 11.18
N LEU A 144 9.30 7.66 12.05
CA LEU A 144 9.68 7.44 13.45
C LEU A 144 10.89 6.50 13.55
N ALA A 145 10.89 5.39 12.81
CA ALA A 145 12.04 4.49 12.74
C ALA A 145 13.29 5.18 12.17
N TYR A 146 13.13 6.06 11.20
CA TYR A 146 14.21 6.91 10.69
C TYR A 146 14.77 7.83 11.79
N HIS A 147 13.92 8.43 12.62
CA HIS A 147 14.35 9.25 13.75
C HIS A 147 15.17 8.43 14.75
N ASP A 148 14.65 7.28 15.20
CA ASP A 148 15.36 6.40 16.13
C ASP A 148 16.71 5.94 15.56
N ALA A 149 16.73 5.54 14.28
CA ALA A 149 17.94 5.12 13.59
C ALA A 149 18.98 6.24 13.47
N GLN A 150 18.56 7.50 13.26
CA GLN A 150 19.47 8.63 13.26
C GLN A 150 20.09 8.88 14.64
N MET A 151 19.28 8.75 15.70
CA MET A 151 19.77 8.89 17.08
C MET A 151 20.79 7.80 17.43
N ASP A 152 20.57 6.56 16.98
CA ASP A 152 21.54 5.48 17.15
C ASP A 152 22.79 5.65 16.29
N TYR A 153 22.64 6.06 15.02
CA TYR A 153 23.77 6.31 14.12
C TYR A 153 24.73 7.35 14.72
N ALA A 154 24.19 8.45 15.25
CA ALA A 154 24.93 9.55 15.85
C ALA A 154 25.47 9.26 17.26
N SER A 155 25.22 8.07 17.84
CA SER A 155 25.78 7.69 19.14
C SER A 155 27.27 7.33 19.08
N GLN A 156 27.81 7.12 17.87
CA GLN A 156 29.16 6.66 17.61
C GLN A 156 29.80 7.45 16.46
N ASP A 157 31.12 7.59 16.49
CA ASP A 157 31.89 8.14 15.37
C ASP A 157 32.05 7.06 14.29
N ARG A 158 31.23 7.13 13.25
CA ARG A 158 31.11 6.10 12.21
C ARG A 158 32.21 6.14 11.16
N ASN A 159 32.94 7.26 11.03
CA ASN A 159 33.99 7.41 10.02
C ASN A 159 35.38 7.73 10.61
N GLY A 160 35.50 7.74 11.94
CA GLY A 160 36.77 7.94 12.66
C GLY A 160 37.31 9.36 12.56
N ASN A 161 36.45 10.35 12.26
CA ASN A 161 36.86 11.74 12.08
C ASN A 161 36.88 12.55 13.41
N GLY A 162 36.48 11.93 14.51
CA GLY A 162 36.43 12.52 15.85
C GLY A 162 35.14 13.30 16.16
N ALA A 163 34.11 13.23 15.32
CA ALA A 163 32.82 13.90 15.52
C ALA A 163 31.64 12.92 15.43
N LEU A 164 30.62 13.18 16.25
CA LEU A 164 29.32 12.53 16.14
C LEU A 164 28.48 13.25 15.09
N GLU A 165 27.88 12.49 14.19
CA GLU A 165 27.09 13.01 13.08
C GLU A 165 25.92 12.09 12.74
N TYR A 166 24.89 12.66 12.13
CA TYR A 166 23.76 11.97 11.57
C TYR A 166 24.09 11.45 10.16
N ALA A 167 23.42 10.37 9.77
CA ALA A 167 23.56 9.80 8.44
C ALA A 167 22.88 10.69 7.39
N GLN A 168 23.53 10.84 6.25
CA GLN A 168 23.00 11.59 5.09
C GLN A 168 22.35 10.66 4.05
N LYS A 169 22.37 9.35 4.30
CA LYS A 169 21.88 8.30 3.41
C LYS A 169 21.11 7.27 4.21
N ILE A 170 20.11 6.66 3.57
CA ILE A 170 19.42 5.51 4.17
C ILE A 170 20.25 4.24 3.95
N PHE A 171 20.71 3.97 2.73
CA PHE A 171 21.63 2.87 2.45
C PHE A 171 23.07 3.36 2.43
N SER A 172 23.94 2.61 3.11
CA SER A 172 25.37 2.79 2.97
C SER A 172 25.85 2.40 1.57
N GLU A 173 26.99 2.98 1.18
CA GLU A 173 27.74 2.49 0.02
C GLU A 173 28.30 1.07 0.30
N PRO A 174 28.53 0.23 -0.73
CA PRO A 174 29.05 -1.11 -0.53
C PRO A 174 30.34 -1.14 0.30
N GLY A 175 30.32 -1.89 1.40
CA GLY A 175 31.45 -2.03 2.33
C GLY A 175 31.72 -0.81 3.22
N LYS A 176 30.73 0.10 3.35
CA LYS A 176 30.80 1.25 4.26
C LYS A 176 29.64 1.25 5.24
N HIS A 177 29.79 1.98 6.34
CA HIS A 177 28.74 2.27 7.33
C HIS A 177 28.39 3.76 7.31
N ASP A 178 28.18 4.34 6.11
CA ASP A 178 27.92 5.77 5.89
C ASP A 178 26.44 6.13 5.67
N GLY A 179 25.54 5.18 5.91
CA GLY A 179 24.09 5.32 5.91
C GLY A 179 23.43 4.59 7.09
N LEU A 180 22.11 4.66 7.20
CA LEU A 180 21.35 4.04 8.31
C LEU A 180 21.19 2.52 8.19
N TYR A 181 21.44 1.97 7.01
CA TYR A 181 21.37 0.54 6.71
C TYR A 181 22.62 0.07 5.96
N TRP A 182 23.16 -1.06 6.41
CA TRP A 182 24.13 -1.88 5.71
C TRP A 182 23.85 -3.36 6.04
N ASP A 183 24.20 -4.25 5.12
CA ASP A 183 24.15 -5.70 5.35
C ASP A 183 25.23 -6.11 6.36
N ASP A 184 24.99 -7.21 7.07
CA ASP A 184 26.01 -7.80 7.95
C ASP A 184 27.24 -8.21 7.14
N ASP A 185 28.36 -7.54 7.39
CA ASP A 185 29.64 -7.77 6.74
C ASP A 185 30.63 -8.56 7.64
N GLY A 186 30.16 -9.02 8.81
CA GLY A 186 30.91 -9.82 9.76
C GLY A 186 31.83 -9.03 10.69
N ASP A 187 31.76 -7.69 10.68
CA ASP A 187 32.54 -6.85 11.60
C ASP A 187 31.92 -6.74 13.01
N GLY A 188 30.70 -7.27 13.18
CA GLY A 188 29.96 -7.30 14.44
C GLY A 188 29.13 -6.04 14.71
N GLN A 189 29.13 -5.05 13.83
CA GLN A 189 28.28 -3.87 13.92
C GLN A 189 26.92 -4.13 13.27
N VAL A 190 25.87 -3.80 14.01
CA VAL A 190 24.50 -3.85 13.50
C VAL A 190 24.13 -2.48 12.95
N SER A 191 23.49 -2.46 11.78
CA SER A 191 22.97 -1.22 11.20
C SER A 191 21.84 -0.64 12.06
N PRO A 192 21.71 0.70 12.20
CA PRO A 192 20.67 1.33 13.00
C PRO A 192 19.24 0.94 12.63
N LEU A 193 18.96 0.76 11.33
CA LEU A 193 17.65 0.27 10.86
C LEU A 193 17.46 -1.24 11.03
N GLY A 194 18.51 -1.96 11.42
CA GLY A 194 18.49 -3.38 11.72
C GLY A 194 18.47 -4.27 10.46
N PRO A 195 18.76 -5.57 10.65
CA PRO A 195 18.96 -6.53 9.54
C PRO A 195 17.66 -6.92 8.81
N LEU A 196 16.48 -6.58 9.35
CA LEU A 196 15.20 -6.85 8.70
C LEU A 196 14.87 -5.79 7.65
N PHE A 197 15.45 -4.60 7.74
CA PHE A 197 15.13 -3.49 6.85
C PHE A 197 15.46 -3.77 5.38
N GLY A 198 16.58 -4.44 5.09
CA GLY A 198 16.98 -4.76 3.71
C GLY A 198 16.25 -5.93 3.05
N GLN A 199 15.38 -6.65 3.77
CA GLN A 199 14.68 -7.83 3.24
C GLN A 199 13.42 -7.46 2.43
N ASP A 200 12.77 -6.35 2.78
CA ASP A 200 11.47 -5.95 2.22
C ASP A 200 11.54 -4.68 1.34
N VAL A 201 12.72 -4.08 1.22
CA VAL A 201 12.93 -2.86 0.44
C VAL A 201 13.24 -3.19 -1.02
N VAL A 202 12.22 -3.12 -1.88
CA VAL A 202 12.38 -3.25 -3.34
C VAL A 202 11.62 -2.12 -4.05
N GLY A 203 12.33 -1.14 -4.61
CA GLY A 203 11.78 -0.08 -5.47
C GLY A 203 11.97 1.35 -4.93
N ASP A 204 11.57 2.34 -5.75
CA ASP A 204 11.67 3.79 -5.45
C ASP A 204 10.55 4.30 -4.50
N ASP A 205 9.54 3.45 -4.23
CA ASP A 205 8.37 3.77 -3.41
C ASP A 205 8.28 2.76 -2.25
N TRP A 206 8.48 3.20 -1.01
CA TRP A 206 8.31 2.35 0.18
C TRP A 206 6.93 2.52 0.76
N TYR A 207 6.19 1.42 0.86
CA TYR A 207 4.79 1.44 1.28
C TYR A 207 3.95 2.45 0.47
N GLY A 208 4.28 2.65 -0.82
CA GLY A 208 3.59 3.61 -1.68
C GLY A 208 3.98 5.08 -1.44
N TYR A 209 5.09 5.33 -0.75
CA TYR A 209 5.62 6.67 -0.44
C TYR A 209 7.06 6.84 -0.92
N HIS A 210 7.38 8.07 -1.31
CA HIS A 210 8.75 8.52 -1.49
C HIS A 210 9.25 9.20 -0.22
N PHE A 211 10.55 9.06 0.04
CA PHE A 211 11.21 9.65 1.20
C PHE A 211 12.43 10.45 0.77
N ARG A 212 12.70 11.55 1.47
CA ARG A 212 13.92 12.33 1.24
C ARG A 212 14.40 13.01 2.51
N ILE A 213 15.68 12.81 2.81
CA ILE A 213 16.41 13.50 3.87
C ILE A 213 16.57 14.99 3.51
N LEU A 214 16.37 15.86 4.49
CA LEU A 214 16.53 17.30 4.40
C LEU A 214 17.70 17.73 5.28
N ASP A 215 18.52 18.66 4.79
CA ASP A 215 19.79 19.07 5.38
C ASP A 215 19.75 20.45 6.07
N ALA A 216 18.54 20.98 6.24
CA ALA A 216 18.31 22.27 6.88
C ALA A 216 16.87 22.39 7.39
N GLN A 217 16.66 23.39 8.24
CA GLN A 217 15.34 23.89 8.59
C GLN A 217 15.13 25.35 8.20
N GLY A 218 13.85 25.71 8.01
CA GLY A 218 13.40 27.04 7.63
C GLY A 218 12.89 27.87 8.82
N PRO A 219 12.44 29.11 8.54
CA PRO A 219 12.05 30.06 9.59
C PRO A 219 10.85 29.63 10.45
N SER A 220 9.98 28.76 9.92
CA SER A 220 8.77 28.31 10.62
C SER A 220 9.03 27.12 11.55
N ALA A 221 10.18 26.46 11.39
CA ALA A 221 10.55 25.35 12.26
C ALA A 221 10.88 25.83 13.69
N PRO A 222 10.62 25.00 14.72
CA PRO A 222 11.15 25.23 16.06
C PRO A 222 12.67 25.45 16.01
N GLY A 223 13.16 26.56 16.58
CA GLY A 223 14.58 26.93 16.52
C GLY A 223 15.01 27.77 15.30
N GLY A 224 14.09 28.03 14.35
CA GLY A 224 14.29 28.94 13.23
C GLY A 224 15.22 28.40 12.14
N ALA A 225 15.57 29.23 11.15
CA ALA A 225 16.30 28.78 9.97
C ALA A 225 17.79 28.52 10.24
N TYR A 226 18.27 27.30 9.98
CA TYR A 226 19.70 26.97 9.95
C TYR A 226 19.98 25.70 9.14
N SER A 227 21.22 25.54 8.69
CA SER A 227 21.68 24.29 8.07
C SER A 227 22.06 23.27 9.13
N TYR A 228 21.66 22.03 8.90
CA TYR A 228 22.07 20.89 9.71
C TYR A 228 23.53 20.48 9.49
N LEU A 229 24.16 21.00 8.43
CA LEU A 229 25.55 20.72 8.08
C LEU A 229 26.51 21.72 8.75
N ILE A 230 27.62 21.20 9.27
CA ILE A 230 28.85 21.95 9.55
C ILE A 230 29.92 21.41 8.60
N GLY A 231 30.29 22.20 7.59
CA GLY A 231 31.08 21.68 6.48
C GLY A 231 30.29 20.60 5.73
N ASN A 232 30.81 19.37 5.71
CA ASN A 232 30.12 18.22 5.10
C ASN A 232 29.55 17.25 6.14
N GLN A 233 29.58 17.59 7.43
CA GLN A 233 29.11 16.74 8.53
C GLN A 233 27.70 17.18 8.95
N MET A 234 26.74 16.25 8.95
CA MET A 234 25.37 16.53 9.39
C MET A 234 25.29 16.39 10.92
N SER A 235 25.66 17.43 11.65
CA SER A 235 25.84 17.37 13.12
C SER A 235 24.87 18.26 13.90
N ARG A 236 24.17 19.20 13.25
CA ARG A 236 23.26 20.14 13.93
C ARG A 236 21.80 19.71 13.94
N GLY A 237 21.48 18.60 13.28
CA GLY A 237 20.12 18.06 13.21
C GLY A 237 19.95 17.19 11.97
N PHE A 238 18.73 16.72 11.78
CA PHE A 238 18.29 16.04 10.57
C PHE A 238 16.79 16.28 10.40
N ALA A 239 16.29 16.01 9.20
CA ALA A 239 14.86 15.90 8.95
C ALA A 239 14.60 15.03 7.74
N MET A 240 13.36 14.59 7.58
CA MET A 240 12.89 13.86 6.42
C MET A 240 11.49 14.34 6.03
N VAL A 241 11.22 14.33 4.73
CA VAL A 241 9.88 14.50 4.17
C VAL A 241 9.48 13.23 3.43
N ALA A 242 8.22 12.84 3.60
CA ALA A 242 7.59 11.73 2.89
C ALA A 242 6.35 12.21 2.14
N TRP A 243 6.11 11.71 0.93
CA TRP A 243 4.92 12.04 0.13
C TRP A 243 4.46 10.83 -0.69
N PRO A 244 3.16 10.73 -1.02
CA PRO A 244 2.64 9.57 -1.73
C PRO A 244 3.24 9.49 -3.14
N ALA A 245 3.59 8.27 -3.55
CA ALA A 245 4.01 7.98 -4.92
C ALA A 245 2.91 8.29 -5.94
N ARG A 246 1.64 8.05 -5.57
CA ARG A 246 0.47 8.47 -6.34
C ARG A 246 -0.58 9.07 -5.42
N TYR A 247 -0.79 10.37 -5.57
CA TYR A 247 -1.84 11.10 -4.86
C TYR A 247 -3.23 10.50 -5.12
N ASP A 248 -4.03 10.36 -4.06
CA ASP A 248 -5.36 9.73 -4.08
C ASP A 248 -5.34 8.26 -4.55
N ASP A 249 -4.21 7.56 -4.41
CA ASP A 249 -4.12 6.13 -4.72
C ASP A 249 -3.24 5.35 -3.73
N THR A 250 -2.04 5.84 -3.46
CA THR A 250 -1.15 5.29 -2.43
C THR A 250 -1.17 6.13 -1.15
N GLY A 251 -1.61 7.39 -1.24
CA GLY A 251 -1.81 8.26 -0.09
C GLY A 251 -2.37 9.62 -0.48
N VAL A 252 -2.77 10.40 0.51
CA VAL A 252 -3.24 11.80 0.38
C VAL A 252 -2.29 12.73 1.13
N MET A 253 -1.95 12.38 2.37
CA MET A 253 -1.11 13.19 3.23
C MET A 253 0.36 13.05 2.87
N SER A 254 1.08 14.17 2.92
CA SER A 254 2.54 14.21 3.01
C SER A 254 2.95 14.47 4.45
N PHE A 255 4.11 13.96 4.85
CA PHE A 255 4.58 14.00 6.22
C PHE A 255 5.99 14.59 6.31
N MET A 256 6.33 15.19 7.45
CA MET A 256 7.71 15.54 7.78
C MET A 256 8.02 15.32 9.25
N ILE A 257 9.28 15.02 9.54
CA ILE A 257 9.82 14.88 10.90
C ILE A 257 11.20 15.55 10.94
N SER A 258 11.53 16.17 12.07
CA SER A 258 12.89 16.63 12.37
C SER A 258 13.48 15.82 13.52
N HIS A 259 14.74 16.09 13.86
CA HIS A 259 15.39 15.59 15.06
C HIS A 259 14.63 15.84 16.37
N ASP A 260 13.65 16.74 16.40
CA ASP A 260 12.75 16.94 17.56
C ASP A 260 11.72 15.79 17.74
N GLY A 261 11.60 14.89 16.76
CA GLY A 261 10.74 13.69 16.85
C GLY A 261 9.26 13.92 16.58
N GLN A 262 8.82 15.17 16.38
CA GLN A 262 7.43 15.49 16.07
C GLN A 262 7.14 15.28 14.58
N VAL A 263 6.12 14.46 14.28
CA VAL A 263 5.58 14.29 12.92
C VAL A 263 4.57 15.39 12.61
N PHE A 264 4.68 15.96 11.42
CA PHE A 264 3.72 16.89 10.84
C PHE A 264 3.12 16.30 9.57
N GLU A 265 1.86 16.62 9.28
CA GLU A 265 1.14 16.22 8.09
C GLU A 265 0.55 17.41 7.31
N LYS A 266 0.45 17.25 6.00
CA LYS A 266 -0.26 18.18 5.11
C LYS A 266 -0.68 17.49 3.83
N ASP A 267 -1.93 17.72 3.42
CA ASP A 267 -2.39 17.43 2.07
C ASP A 267 -1.82 18.48 1.09
N LEU A 268 -0.90 18.05 0.22
CA LEU A 268 -0.31 18.89 -0.83
C LEU A 268 -1.14 18.91 -2.12
N GLY A 269 -2.24 18.16 -2.17
CA GLY A 269 -3.20 18.08 -3.26
C GLY A 269 -2.70 17.29 -4.48
N PRO A 270 -3.46 17.34 -5.59
CA PRO A 270 -3.16 16.58 -6.83
C PRO A 270 -1.81 16.89 -7.49
N HIS A 271 -1.17 18.01 -7.15
CA HIS A 271 0.17 18.37 -7.60
C HIS A 271 1.25 18.13 -6.53
N GLY A 272 0.90 17.33 -5.51
CA GLY A 272 1.68 17.14 -4.30
C GLY A 272 3.07 16.60 -4.57
N GLU A 273 3.25 15.67 -5.50
CA GLU A 273 4.57 15.13 -5.86
C GLU A 273 5.54 16.23 -6.32
N ARG A 274 5.06 17.16 -7.16
CA ARG A 274 5.88 18.29 -7.64
C ARG A 274 6.24 19.23 -6.50
N LEU A 275 5.25 19.58 -5.66
CA LEU A 275 5.46 20.46 -4.50
C LEU A 275 6.40 19.81 -3.47
N ALA A 276 6.24 18.52 -3.22
CA ALA A 276 7.09 17.75 -2.33
C ALA A 276 8.53 17.76 -2.81
N LYS A 277 8.80 17.52 -4.10
CA LYS A 277 10.15 17.59 -4.68
C LYS A 277 10.80 18.98 -4.54
N GLU A 278 10.01 20.05 -4.45
CA GLU A 278 10.48 21.43 -4.21
C GLU A 278 10.83 21.71 -2.74
N ILE A 279 10.32 20.94 -1.78
CA ILE A 279 10.69 21.07 -0.35
C ILE A 279 12.17 20.76 -0.17
N LYS A 280 13.00 21.74 0.23
CA LYS A 280 14.45 21.54 0.47
C LYS A 280 14.84 21.56 1.93
N ARG A 281 13.92 21.95 2.82
CA ARG A 281 14.18 22.17 4.24
C ARG A 281 12.95 21.82 5.04
N PHE A 282 13.15 21.43 6.28
CA PHE A 282 12.08 21.25 7.26
C PHE A 282 11.53 22.62 7.65
N ASP A 283 10.30 22.94 7.25
CA ASP A 283 9.70 24.28 7.44
C ASP A 283 8.18 24.13 7.60
N PRO A 284 7.71 23.46 8.67
CA PRO A 284 6.29 23.31 8.93
C PRO A 284 5.70 24.66 9.36
N ASP A 285 5.17 25.41 8.41
CA ASP A 285 4.38 26.62 8.66
C ASP A 285 2.98 26.28 9.23
N ASP A 286 2.18 27.30 9.49
CA ASP A 286 0.83 27.19 10.08
C ASP A 286 -0.15 26.31 9.26
N SER A 287 0.19 25.93 8.02
CA SER A 287 -0.62 25.03 7.20
C SER A 287 -0.30 23.55 7.40
N TRP A 288 0.78 23.22 8.11
CA TRP A 288 1.10 21.87 8.54
C TRP A 288 0.46 21.57 9.89
N LYS A 289 -0.02 20.35 10.06
CA LYS A 289 -0.65 19.90 11.30
C LYS A 289 0.24 18.95 12.04
N VAL A 290 0.28 19.08 13.35
CA VAL A 290 0.92 18.11 14.24
C VAL A 290 0.11 16.81 14.20
N VAL A 291 0.79 15.68 13.98
CA VAL A 291 0.18 14.35 14.15
C VAL A 291 0.34 13.93 15.59
N ASP A 292 -0.78 13.65 16.25
CA ASP A 292 -0.79 13.05 17.58
C ASP A 292 -0.67 11.53 17.42
N VAL A 293 0.57 11.05 17.33
CA VAL A 293 0.85 9.61 17.29
C VAL A 293 0.67 9.11 18.71
N ALA A 294 -0.56 8.84 19.13
CA ALA A 294 -0.80 8.14 20.38
C ALA A 294 0.09 6.89 20.37
N ALA A 295 1.03 6.81 21.31
CA ALA A 295 1.87 5.64 21.48
C ALA A 295 0.94 4.43 21.56
N GLY A 296 0.99 3.57 20.54
CA GLY A 296 0.18 2.37 20.50
C GLY A 296 0.56 1.50 21.68
N ASP A 297 -0.40 1.29 22.59
CA ASP A 297 -0.38 0.21 23.57
C ASP A 297 -0.53 -1.16 22.88
#